data_AF-A0A6V7IAN4-F1
#
_entry.id   AF-A0A6V7IAN4-F1
#
_cell.length_a   1.000
_cell.length_b   1.000
_cell.length_c   1.000
_cell.angle_alpha   90.00
_cell.angle_beta   90.00
_cell.angle_gamma   90.00
#
_symmetry.space_group_name_H-M   'P 1'
#
loop_
_entity.id
_entity.type
_entity.pdbx_description
1 polymer ?
#
loop_
_entity_poly.entity_id
_entity_poly.type
_entity_poly.pdbx_seq_one_letter_code
_entity_poly.pdbx_strand_id
1 'polypeptide(L)' 'ANWNNLNEWTSSSGLDLIMGIAPQQPAETSHGTAIKDAVWDSRNILDLISFSDHMEYNVSWQLGY' A
#
# COMPACT_ATOMS: atom_id res chain seq x y z
N ALA A 1 -8.43 -6.02 9.93
CA ALA A 1 -8.58 -7.47 10.09
C ALA A 1 -7.63 -8.25 9.17
N ASN A 2 -7.68 -8.08 7.85
CA ASN A 2 -6.85 -8.90 6.93
C ASN A 2 -5.33 -8.67 7.05
N TRP A 3 -4.89 -7.44 7.33
CA TRP A 3 -3.46 -7.10 7.42
C TRP A 3 -2.75 -7.74 8.63
N ASN A 4 -3.38 -7.72 9.80
CA ASN A 4 -2.84 -8.34 11.02
C ASN A 4 -2.66 -9.86 10.85
N ASN A 5 -3.65 -10.55 10.28
CA ASN A 5 -3.58 -11.99 10.05
C ASN A 5 -2.43 -12.36 9.12
N LEU A 6 -2.19 -11.56 8.08
CA LEU A 6 -1.07 -11.77 7.16
C LEU A 6 0.26 -11.60 7.88
N ASN A 7 0.38 -10.56 8.71
CA ASN A 7 1.60 -10.31 9.46
C ASN A 7 1.88 -11.40 10.51
N GLU A 8 0.86 -11.84 11.25
CA GLU A 8 0.96 -12.95 12.20
C GLU A 8 1.35 -14.26 11.51
N TRP A 9 0.75 -14.56 10.36
CA TRP A 9 1.09 -15.74 9.57
C TRP A 9 2.54 -15.70 9.06
N THR A 10 2.99 -14.53 8.61
CA THR A 10 4.34 -14.35 8.08
C THR A 10 5.38 -14.47 9.20
N SER A 11 5.12 -13.84 10.34
CA SER A 11 5.96 -13.93 11.55
C SER A 11 6.03 -15.36 12.10
N SER A 12 4.89 -16.06 12.21
CA SER A 12 4.86 -17.46 12.65
C SER A 12 5.55 -18.43 11.68
N SER A 13 5.63 -18.06 10.39
CA SER A 13 6.33 -18.83 9.37
C SER A 13 7.83 -18.48 9.26
N GLY A 14 8.30 -17.46 9.99
CA GLY A 14 9.69 -16.98 9.91
C GLY A 14 10.04 -16.37 8.55
N LEU A 15 9.03 -15.83 7.86
CA LEU A 15 9.19 -15.19 6.55
C LEU A 15 9.28 -13.67 6.72
N ASP A 16 9.80 -12.98 5.70
CA ASP A 16 9.77 -11.53 5.61
C ASP A 16 8.65 -11.07 4.66
N LEU A 17 7.83 -10.11 5.10
CA LEU A 17 6.74 -9.58 4.29
C LEU A 17 7.25 -8.48 3.36
N ILE A 18 7.10 -8.67 2.05
CA ILE A 18 7.36 -7.64 1.03
C ILE A 18 6.03 -7.29 0.35
N MET A 19 5.57 -6.05 0.50
CA MET A 19 4.32 -5.59 -0.08
C MET A 19 4.57 -4.77 -1.34
N GLY A 20 4.08 -5.29 -2.47
CA GLY A 20 4.01 -4.58 -3.75
C GLY A 20 2.83 -3.62 -3.76
N ILE A 21 3.12 -2.33 -3.84
CA ILE A 21 2.14 -1.28 -3.98
C ILE A 21 2.00 -0.95 -5.47
N ALA A 22 0.80 -1.14 -6.01
CA ALA A 22 0.47 -0.72 -7.36
C ALA A 22 -0.17 0.68 -7.31
N PRO A 23 0.43 1.71 -7.94
CA PRO A 23 -0.20 3.01 -8.06
C PRO A 23 -1.44 2.85 -8.94
N GLN A 24 -2.62 2.84 -8.33
CA GLN A 24 -3.86 2.83 -9.11
C GLN A 24 -3.99 4.17 -9.82
N GLN A 25 -4.12 4.12 -11.15
CA GLN A 25 -4.41 5.29 -11.96
C GLN A 25 -5.70 5.94 -11.43
N PRO A 26 -5.81 7.28 -11.45
CA PRO A 26 -7.07 7.95 -11.13
C PRO A 26 -8.17 7.34 -11.99
N ALA A 27 -9.26 6.93 -11.35
CA ALA A 27 -10.46 6.46 -12.04
C ALA A 27 -10.77 7.41 -13.20
N GLU A 28 -10.96 6.86 -14.40
CA GLU A 28 -11.33 7.61 -15.59
C GLU A 28 -12.55 8.48 -15.29
N THR A 29 -12.31 9.76 -14.99
CA THR A 29 -13.38 10.73 -14.87
C THR A 29 -13.91 10.96 -16.26
N SER A 30 -15.06 10.34 -16.53
CA SER A 30 -15.93 10.60 -17.68
C SER A 30 -16.36 12.06 -17.68
N HIS A 31 -15.50 13.00 -18.11
CA HIS A 31 -15.85 14.25 -18.78
C HIS A 31 -14.58 15.08 -19.01
N GLY A 32 -14.38 15.46 -20.27
CA GLY A 32 -13.15 16.06 -20.77
C GLY A 32 -12.70 17.31 -20.01
N THR A 33 -11.62 17.15 -19.26
CA THR A 33 -10.56 18.16 -19.10
C THR A 33 -9.30 17.38 -18.73
N ALA A 34 -8.49 17.09 -19.73
CA ALA A 34 -7.27 16.31 -19.57
C ALA A 34 -6.19 17.15 -18.87
N ILE A 35 -5.43 16.47 -18.00
CA ILE A 35 -4.06 16.80 -17.56
C ILE A 35 -3.93 17.95 -16.55
N LYS A 36 -4.06 17.61 -15.26
CA LYS A 36 -3.17 18.13 -14.21
C LYS A 36 -2.94 17.00 -13.20
N ASP A 37 -1.74 16.43 -13.26
CA ASP A 37 -1.17 15.57 -12.22
C ASP A 37 -1.95 14.28 -11.93
N ALA A 38 -1.68 13.24 -12.73
CA ALA A 38 -1.90 11.85 -12.32
C ALA A 38 -0.90 11.46 -11.19
N VAL A 39 -0.83 12.29 -10.16
CA VAL A 39 -0.08 12.04 -8.94
C VAL A 39 -0.85 10.98 -8.18
N TRP A 40 -0.22 9.81 -8.06
CA TRP A 40 -0.74 8.71 -7.27
C TRP A 40 -1.16 9.19 -5.87
N ASP A 41 -2.39 8.86 -5.47
CA ASP A 41 -2.88 9.16 -4.13
C ASP A 41 -2.23 8.22 -3.10
N SER A 42 -1.13 8.67 -2.52
CA SER A 42 -0.37 7.93 -1.52
C SER A 42 -1.05 7.87 -0.15
N ARG A 43 -2.13 8.63 0.09
CA ARG A 43 -2.77 8.73 1.42
C ARG A 43 -3.20 7.38 1.98
N ASN A 44 -3.77 6.53 1.15
CA ASN A 44 -4.20 5.19 1.56
C ASN A 44 -3.01 4.31 1.98
N ILE A 45 -1.89 4.40 1.27
CA ILE A 45 -0.67 3.66 1.61
C ILE A 45 0.02 4.25 2.83
N LEU A 46 0.04 5.58 2.97
CA LEU A 46 0.62 6.26 4.12
C LEU A 46 -0.12 5.88 5.41
N ASP A 47 -1.44 5.74 5.37
CA ASP A 47 -2.22 5.24 6.51
C ASP A 47 -1.86 3.79 6.85
N LEU A 48 -1.66 2.93 5.85
CA LEU A 48 -1.25 1.54 6.05
C LEU A 48 0.19 1.41 6.59
N ILE A 49 1.12 2.24 6.09
CA ILE A 49 2.50 2.30 6.58
C ILE A 49 2.50 2.79 8.03
N SER A 50 1.78 3.88 8.32
CA SER A 50 1.68 4.44 9.68
C SER A 50 1.07 3.44 10.67
N PHE A 51 0.05 2.70 10.23
CA PHE A 51 -0.53 1.60 11.01
C PHE A 51 0.50 0.49 11.26
N SER A 52 1.26 0.10 10.24
CA SER A 52 2.26 -0.97 10.35
C SER A 52 3.42 -0.58 11.26
N ASP A 53 3.87 0.69 11.20
CA ASP A 53 4.89 1.26 12.08
C ASP A 53 4.42 1.29 13.53
N HIS A 54 3.17 1.73 13.78
CA HIS A 54 2.58 1.71 15.12
C HIS A 54 2.47 0.29 15.71
N MET A 55 2.30 -0.72 14.86
CA MET A 55 2.21 -2.13 15.26
C MET A 55 3.58 -2.84 15.29
N GLU A 56 4.68 -2.11 15.03
CA GLU A 56 6.05 -2.62 14.96
C GLU A 56 6.23 -3.78 13.95
N TYR A 57 5.45 -3.76 12.86
CA TYR A 57 5.53 -4.80 11.84
C TYR A 57 6.75 -4.62 10.94
N ASN A 58 7.54 -5.70 10.78
CA ASN A 58 8.67 -5.72 9.86
C ASN A 58 8.19 -5.97 8.43
N VAL A 59 7.85 -4.90 7.72
CA VAL A 59 7.32 -4.95 6.36
C VAL A 59 8.20 -4.12 5.43
N SER A 60 8.64 -4.75 4.34
CA SER A 60 9.33 -4.07 3.25
C SER A 60 8.32 -3.63 2.19
N TRP A 61 8.45 -2.41 1.69
CA TRP A 61 7.52 -1.83 0.72
C TRP A 61 8.18 -1.71 -0.65
N GLN A 62 7.52 -2.20 -1.70
CA GLN A 62 7.99 -2.07 -3.08
C GLN A 62 6.95 -1.32 -3.89
N LEU A 63 7.36 -0.24 -4.58
CA LEU A 63 6.49 0.46 -5.52
C LEU A 63 6.63 -0.19 -6.90
N GLY A 64 5.54 -0.78 -7.40
CA GLY A 64 5.48 -1.29 -8.78
C GLY A 64 5.24 -0.14 -9.75
N TYR A 65 6.06 -0.05 -10.80
CA TYR A 65 5.89 0.90 -11.91
C TYR A 65 5.47 0.15 -13.17
#